data_AF-A0A3B0PA48-F1
#
_entry.id   AF-A0A3B0PA48-F1
#
_cell.length_a   1.000
_cell.length_b   1.000
_cell.length_c   1.000
_cell.angle_alpha   90.00
_cell.angle_beta   90.00
_cell.angle_gamma   90.00
#
_symmetry.space_group_name_H-M   'P 1'
#
loop_
_entity.id
_entity.type
_entity.pdbx_description
1 polymer ?
#
loop_
_entity_poly.entity_id
_entity_poly.type
_entity_poly.pdbx_seq_one_letter_code
_entity_poly.pdbx_strand_id
1 'polypeptide(L)' 'MKNKFHPSFILKNLSKRSLKGLKFTGHLLSNFQKDGRVLYYYASQETQKQFDLNSYEIAMFVNELANIENNLIW' A
#
# COMPACT_ATOMS: atom_id res chain seq x y z
N MET A 1 -23.04 5.36 -23.23
CA MET A 1 -21.86 4.67 -23.80
C MET A 1 -22.36 3.58 -24.73
N LYS A 2 -22.00 3.61 -26.03
CA LYS A 2 -22.59 2.77 -27.09
C LYS A 2 -22.08 1.31 -27.10
N ASN A 3 -21.18 0.95 -26.19
CA ASN A 3 -20.30 -0.23 -26.32
C ASN A 3 -20.21 -1.09 -25.04
N LYS A 4 -21.17 -0.99 -24.10
CA LYS A 4 -21.20 -1.74 -22.82
C LYS A 4 -19.93 -1.63 -21.95
N PHE A 5 -18.97 -0.81 -22.34
CA PHE A 5 -17.80 -0.47 -21.55
C PHE A 5 -18.23 0.54 -20.49
N HIS A 6 -18.08 0.17 -19.23
CA HIS A 6 -18.40 1.01 -18.08
C HIS A 6 -17.11 1.27 -17.30
N PRO A 7 -16.36 2.34 -17.62
CA PRO A 7 -15.08 2.66 -16.99
C PRO A 7 -15.17 2.70 -15.45
N SER A 8 -16.28 3.21 -14.91
CA SER A 8 -16.52 3.28 -13.47
C SER A 8 -16.63 1.90 -12.82
N PHE A 9 -17.23 0.92 -13.51
CA PHE A 9 -17.31 -0.46 -13.03
C PHE A 9 -15.92 -1.10 -13.00
N ILE A 10 -15.11 -0.90 -14.04
CA ILE A 10 -13.74 -1.42 -14.11
C ILE A 10 -12.89 -0.79 -13.00
N LEU A 11 -12.92 0.55 -12.89
CA LEU A 11 -12.19 1.26 -11.85
C LEU A 11 -12.59 0.77 -10.45
N LYS A 12 -13.90 0.62 -10.17
CA LYS A 12 -14.40 0.11 -8.89
C LYS A 12 -13.89 -1.30 -8.56
N ASN A 13 -13.77 -2.17 -9.57
CA ASN A 13 -13.30 -3.54 -9.35
C ASN A 13 -11.78 -3.60 -9.17
N LEU A 14 -11.02 -2.79 -9.92
CA LEU A 14 -9.57 -2.69 -9.78
C LEU A 14 -9.14 -1.99 -8.48
N SER A 15 -9.96 -1.07 -7.96
CA SER A 15 -9.67 -0.33 -6.73
C SER A 15 -10.15 -1.04 -5.45
N LYS A 16 -10.57 -2.31 -5.52
CA LYS A 16 -11.02 -3.06 -4.33
C LYS A 16 -9.87 -3.24 -3.36
N ARG A 17 -10.10 -2.93 -2.09
CA ARG A 17 -9.14 -3.14 -0.99
C ARG A 17 -9.72 -4.10 0.03
N SER A 18 -8.87 -4.92 0.64
CA SER A 18 -9.25 -5.77 1.76
C SER A 18 -9.18 -4.99 3.07
N LEU A 19 -10.01 -5.35 4.05
CA LEU A 19 -9.94 -4.75 5.40
C LEU A 19 -8.56 -4.98 6.05
N LYS A 20 -7.96 -6.14 5.81
CA LYS A 20 -6.61 -6.52 6.23
C LYS A 20 -5.57 -5.56 5.64
N GLY A 21 -5.63 -5.32 4.33
CA GLY A 21 -4.76 -4.36 3.66
C GLY A 21 -4.94 -2.94 4.17
N LEU A 22 -6.18 -2.50 4.42
CA LEU A 22 -6.45 -1.17 4.96
C LEU A 22 -5.85 -0.97 6.37
N LYS A 23 -5.94 -1.99 7.23
CA LYS A 23 -5.29 -1.97 8.56
C LYS A 23 -3.77 -1.88 8.43
N PHE A 24 -3.18 -2.63 7.52
CA PHE A 24 -1.73 -2.57 7.28
C PHE A 24 -1.31 -1.21 6.73
N THR A 25 -2.03 -0.63 5.76
CA THR A 25 -1.77 0.73 5.27
C THR A 25 -1.77 1.76 6.41
N GLY A 26 -2.74 1.71 7.32
CA GLY A 26 -2.77 2.61 8.48
C GLY A 26 -1.54 2.43 9.38
N HIS A 27 -1.12 1.19 9.60
CA HIS A 27 0.09 0.89 10.38
C HIS A 27 1.36 1.40 9.66
N LEU A 28 1.52 1.14 8.37
CA LEU A 28 2.62 1.62 7.54
C LEU A 28 2.75 3.14 7.59
N LEU A 29 1.65 3.86 7.33
CA LEU A 29 1.62 5.33 7.35
C LEU A 29 1.91 5.93 8.74
N SER A 30 1.70 5.16 9.80
CA SER A 30 2.00 5.59 11.18
C SER A 30 3.44 5.27 11.61
N ASN A 31 4.17 4.42 10.87
CA ASN A 31 5.44 3.84 11.33
C ASN A 31 6.55 3.83 10.27
N PHE A 32 6.35 4.43 9.09
CA PHE A 32 7.43 4.60 8.12
C PHE A 32 8.54 5.49 8.69
N GLN A 33 9.73 5.27 8.19
CA GLN A 33 10.92 6.03 8.54
C GLN A 33 11.34 6.90 7.36
N LYS A 34 12.05 7.98 7.68
CA LYS A 34 12.63 8.89 6.70
C LYS A 34 14.12 9.00 6.95
N ASP A 35 14.91 8.75 5.92
CA ASP A 35 16.35 9.05 5.90
C ASP A 35 16.66 9.96 4.70
N GLY A 36 17.03 11.21 5.00
CA GLY A 36 17.15 12.26 4.00
C GLY A 36 15.87 12.44 3.19
N ARG A 37 15.90 12.02 1.92
CA ARG A 37 14.75 12.05 1.00
C ARG A 37 14.10 10.69 0.79
N VAL A 38 14.50 9.63 1.48
CA VAL A 38 13.96 8.28 1.28
C VAL A 38 12.97 7.96 2.38
N LEU A 39 11.74 7.61 2.00
CA LEU A 39 10.73 7.03 2.89
C LEU A 39 10.79 5.51 2.77
N TYR A 40 10.87 4.81 3.89
CA TYR A 40 10.94 3.36 3.91
C TYR A 40 10.27 2.76 5.13
N TYR A 41 10.03 1.45 5.10
CA TYR A 41 9.46 0.74 6.23
C TYR A 41 10.13 -0.63 6.40
N TYR A 42 10.56 -0.93 7.63
CA TYR A 42 11.11 -2.23 7.96
C TYR A 42 10.00 -3.22 8.31
N ALA A 43 9.74 -4.16 7.41
CA ALA A 43 8.76 -5.22 7.61
C ALA A 43 9.40 -6.43 8.31
N SER A 44 9.22 -6.54 9.62
CA SER A 44 9.72 -7.68 10.40
C SER A 44 8.84 -8.94 10.24
N GLN A 45 9.31 -10.08 10.74
CA GLN A 45 8.50 -11.30 10.79
C GLN A 45 7.30 -11.16 11.75
N GLU A 46 7.44 -10.36 12.80
CA GLU A 46 6.36 -10.04 13.74
C GLU A 46 5.26 -9.24 13.03
N THR A 47 5.62 -8.25 12.20
CA THR A 47 4.66 -7.52 11.37
C THR A 47 3.90 -8.46 10.43
N GLN A 48 4.61 -9.37 9.76
CA GLN A 48 3.99 -10.39 8.89
C GLN A 48 2.95 -11.21 9.65
N LYS A 49 3.28 -11.69 10.86
CA LYS A 49 2.36 -12.44 11.72
C LYS A 49 1.18 -11.59 12.20
N GLN A 50 1.43 -10.35 12.64
CA GLN A 50 0.41 -9.43 13.16
C GLN A 50 -0.67 -9.14 12.12
N PHE A 51 -0.26 -8.93 10.87
CA PHE A 51 -1.17 -8.61 9.78
C PHE A 51 -1.54 -9.83 8.94
N ASP A 52 -1.03 -11.03 9.27
CA ASP A 52 -1.19 -12.28 8.52
C ASP A 52 -0.76 -12.15 7.04
N LEU A 53 0.21 -11.29 6.74
CA LEU A 53 0.69 -11.04 5.37
C LEU A 53 2.06 -11.68 5.18
N ASN A 54 2.32 -12.23 4.00
CA ASN A 54 3.68 -12.63 3.64
C ASN A 54 4.52 -11.44 3.13
N SER A 55 5.82 -11.65 2.98
CA SER A 55 6.76 -10.61 2.54
C SER A 55 6.40 -9.99 1.18
N TYR A 56 5.92 -10.80 0.23
CA TYR A 56 5.48 -10.31 -1.08
C TYR A 56 4.25 -9.42 -0.97
N GLU A 57 3.24 -9.84 -0.19
CA GLU A 57 2.03 -9.04 0.04
C GLU A 57 2.36 -7.70 0.71
N ILE A 58 3.28 -7.66 1.68
CA ILE A 58 3.72 -6.42 2.31
C ILE A 58 4.43 -5.51 1.31
N ALA A 59 5.34 -6.05 0.48
CA ALA A 59 6.08 -5.28 -0.50
C ALA A 59 5.17 -4.55 -1.51
N MET A 60 3.98 -5.09 -1.80
CA MET A 60 2.99 -4.44 -2.66
C MET A 60 2.49 -3.08 -2.11
N PHE A 61 2.65 -2.80 -0.82
CA PHE A 61 2.21 -1.54 -0.19
C PHE A 61 3.28 -0.45 -0.20
N VAL A 62 4.48 -0.66 -0.77
CA VAL A 62 5.52 0.38 -0.84
C VAL A 62 5.02 1.68 -1.48
N ASN A 63 4.13 1.55 -2.47
CA ASN A 63 3.53 2.68 -3.19
C ASN A 63 2.57 3.52 -2.34
N GLU A 64 2.16 3.07 -1.16
CA GLU A 64 1.40 3.91 -0.23
C GLU A 64 2.24 5.08 0.30
N LEU A 65 3.57 5.00 0.20
CA LEU A 65 4.50 6.09 0.52
C LEU A 65 4.81 6.99 -0.70
N ALA A 66 4.28 6.66 -1.90
CA ALA A 66 4.58 7.39 -3.13
C ALA A 66 3.93 8.78 -3.14
N ASN A 67 4.55 9.70 -3.88
CA ASN A 67 4.05 11.07 -4.11
C ASN A 67 3.87 11.91 -2.83
N ILE A 68 4.57 11.56 -1.75
CA ILE A 68 4.64 12.37 -0.54
C ILE A 68 5.77 13.39 -0.69
N GLU A 69 5.40 14.64 -0.97
CA GLU A 69 6.33 15.76 -1.17
C GLU A 69 7.43 15.44 -2.21
N ASN A 70 8.67 15.89 -1.96
CA ASN A 70 9.84 15.61 -2.79
C ASN A 70 10.69 14.47 -2.22
N ASN A 71 10.04 13.34 -1.89
CA ASN A 71 10.70 12.16 -1.35
C ASN A 71 10.67 10.97 -2.34
N LEU A 72 11.72 10.16 -2.29
CA LEU A 72 11.85 8.83 -2.89
C LEU A 72 11.24 7.78 -1.93
N ILE A 73 10.87 6.63 -2.47
CA ILE A 73 10.37 5.49 -1.68
C ILE A 73 11.30 4.29 -1.82
N TRP A 74 11.43 3.52 -0.75
CA TRP A 74 12.14 2.25 -0.73
C TRP A 74 11.38 1.21 0.10
#